data_AF-A0A948TNH0-F1
#
_entry.id   AF-A0A948TNH0-F1
#
_cell.length_a   1.000
_cell.length_b   1.000
_cell.length_c   1.000
_cell.angle_alpha   90.00
_cell.angle_beta   90.00
_cell.angle_gamma   90.00
#
_symmetry.space_group_name_H-M   'P 1'
#
loop_
_entity.id
_entity.type
_entity.pdbx_description
1 polymer ?
#
loop_
_entity_poly.entity_id
_entity_poly.type
_entity_poly.pdbx_seq_one_letter_code
_entity_poly.pdbx_strand_id
1 'polypeptide(L)'
;MSYIDNEILERLIGTMVEGFARIEKKLDQMNRLKECMNGDRLLDNVDLAELLGVSQRTLARYRQEGKIKYYSVEKNGKSFYLASEIQ
;
A
#
# COMPACT_ATOMS: atom_id res chain seq x y z
N MET A 1 -11.44 -33.49 -35.59
CA MET A 1 -11.51 -32.88 -34.25
C MET A 1 -10.17 -33.11 -33.59
N SER A 2 -9.35 -32.07 -33.40
CA SER A 2 -8.06 -32.24 -32.69
C SER A 2 -8.37 -32.46 -31.22
N TYR A 3 -8.23 -33.70 -30.76
CA TYR A 3 -8.15 -33.99 -29.34
C TYR A 3 -6.97 -33.19 -28.79
N ILE A 4 -7.21 -32.33 -27.80
CA ILE A 4 -6.11 -31.79 -27.02
C ILE A 4 -5.52 -33.00 -26.29
N ASP A 5 -4.26 -33.32 -26.56
CA ASP A 5 -3.57 -34.40 -25.87
C ASP A 5 -3.62 -34.14 -24.37
N ASN A 6 -3.99 -35.16 -23.60
CA ASN A 6 -4.09 -35.07 -22.13
C ASN A 6 -2.77 -34.56 -21.52
N GLU A 7 -1.63 -34.90 -22.11
CA GLU A 7 -0.31 -34.39 -21.67
C GLU A 7 -0.19 -32.87 -21.82
N ILE A 8 -0.72 -32.30 -22.89
CA ILE A 8 -0.74 -30.84 -23.11
C ILE A 8 -1.68 -30.20 -22.09
N LEU A 9 -2.85 -30.80 -21.84
CA LEU A 9 -3.80 -30.33 -20.85
C LEU A 9 -3.21 -30.35 -19.44
N GLU A 10 -2.54 -31.43 -19.05
CA GLU A 10 -1.88 -31.56 -17.75
C GLU A 10 -0.79 -30.52 -17.54
N ARG A 11 0.05 -30.26 -18.57
CA ARG A 11 1.07 -29.22 -18.51
C ARG A 11 0.48 -27.82 -18.39
N LEU A 12 -0.62 -27.54 -19.10
CA LEU A 12 -1.32 -26.26 -19.00
C LEU A 12 -1.92 -26.06 -17.60
N ILE A 13 -2.56 -27.10 -17.05
CA ILE A 13 -3.12 -27.06 -15.69
C ILE A 13 -2.02 -26.85 -14.66
N GLY A 14 -0.91 -27.59 -14.75
CA GLY A 14 0.24 -27.41 -13.84
C GLY A 14 0.78 -25.97 -13.88
N THR A 15 0.92 -25.41 -15.07
CA THR A 15 1.37 -24.02 -15.25
C THR A 15 0.39 -23.01 -14.63
N MET A 16 -0.92 -23.23 -14.78
CA MET A 16 -1.93 -22.36 -14.17
C MET A 16 -1.91 -22.44 -12.64
N VAL A 17 -1.81 -23.64 -12.08
CA VAL A 17 -1.74 -23.86 -10.62
C VAL A 17 -0.52 -23.16 -10.02
N GLU A 18 0.65 -23.27 -10.66
CA GLU A 18 1.84 -22.52 -10.24
C GLU A 18 1.63 -21.00 -10.32
N GLY A 19 0.94 -20.53 -11.35
CA GLY A 19 0.54 -19.13 -11.50
C GLY A 19 -0.32 -18.65 -10.33
N PHE A 20 -1.33 -19.43 -9.94
CA PHE A 20 -2.21 -19.11 -8.80
C PHE A 20 -1.43 -19.09 -7.48
N ALA A 21 -0.58 -20.08 -7.22
CA ALA A 21 0.24 -20.12 -6.01
C ALA A 21 1.17 -18.88 -5.89
N ARG A 22 1.71 -18.39 -7.01
CA ARG A 22 2.52 -17.17 -7.04
C ARG A 22 1.68 -15.92 -6.74
N ILE A 23 0.46 -15.85 -7.24
CA ILE A 23 -0.47 -14.74 -6.98
C ILE A 23 -0.90 -14.72 -5.52
N GLU A 24 -1.27 -15.88 -4.96
CA GLU A 24 -1.66 -16.02 -3.56
C GLU A 24 -0.53 -15.57 -2.62
N LYS A 25 0.71 -15.98 -2.88
CA LYS A 25 1.88 -15.53 -2.11
C LYS A 25 2.10 -14.02 -2.17
N LYS A 26 1.87 -13.39 -3.33
CA LYS A 26 1.96 -11.93 -3.47
C LYS A 26 0.84 -11.22 -2.71
N LEU A 27 -0.38 -11.74 -2.77
CA LEU A 27 -1.51 -11.20 -2.03
C LEU A 27 -1.30 -11.29 -0.52
N ASP A 28 -0.79 -12.41 -0.01
CA ASP A 28 -0.45 -12.56 1.41
C ASP A 28 0.61 -11.53 1.84
N GLN A 29 1.64 -11.33 1.02
CA GLN A 29 2.66 -10.30 1.28
C GLN A 29 2.07 -8.88 1.30
N MET A 30 1.17 -8.56 0.37
CA MET A 30 0.48 -7.27 0.32
C MET A 30 -0.45 -7.06 1.50
N ASN A 31 -1.16 -8.10 1.93
CA ASN A 31 -2.04 -8.05 3.10
C ASN A 31 -1.24 -7.80 4.38
N ARG A 32 -0.11 -8.51 4.58
CA ARG A 32 0.79 -8.24 5.72
C ARG A 32 1.30 -6.81 5.74
N LEU A 33 1.67 -6.25 4.58
CA LEU A 33 2.07 -4.85 4.46
C LEU A 33 0.95 -3.88 4.87
N LYS A 34 -0.31 -4.23 4.59
CA LYS A 34 -1.49 -3.46 4.99
C LYS A 34 -1.78 -3.59 6.49
N GLU A 35 -1.54 -4.76 7.08
CA GLU A 35 -1.71 -5.01 8.52
C GLU A 35 -0.70 -4.25 9.39
N CYS A 36 0.51 -3.99 8.88
CA CYS A 36 1.54 -3.22 9.60
C CYS A 36 1.10 -1.81 10.04
N MET A 37 -0.01 -1.29 9.51
CA MET A 37 -0.56 0.01 9.83
C MET A 37 -2.00 -0.06 10.35
N ASN A 38 -2.44 -1.21 10.89
CA ASN A 38 -3.83 -1.48 11.26
C ASN A 38 -4.83 -1.28 10.11
N GLY A 39 -4.37 -1.44 8.85
CA GLY A 39 -5.18 -1.14 7.67
C GLY A 39 -5.29 0.35 7.33
N ASP A 40 -4.61 1.23 8.08
CA ASP A 40 -4.59 2.66 7.82
C ASP A 40 -3.60 3.03 6.71
N ARG A 41 -3.90 4.12 6.00
CA ARG A 41 -3.07 4.61 4.90
C ARG A 41 -2.09 5.63 5.44
N LEU A 42 -0.80 5.37 5.26
CA LEU A 42 0.25 6.36 5.50
C LEU A 42 0.29 7.35 4.34
N LEU A 43 0.23 8.63 4.67
CA LEU A 43 0.35 9.74 3.74
C LEU A 43 1.68 10.44 4.00
N ASP A 44 2.40 10.79 2.93
CA ASP A 44 3.51 11.72 3.05
C ASP A 44 3.03 13.20 2.95
N ASN A 45 3.96 14.16 2.96
CA ASN A 45 3.60 15.58 2.86
C ASN A 45 2.93 15.94 1.53
N VAL A 46 3.24 15.24 0.45
CA VAL A 46 2.65 15.49 -0.87
C VAL A 46 1.23 14.95 -0.90
N ASP A 47 1.05 13.71 -0.47
CA ASP A 47 -0.26 13.05 -0.39
C ASP A 47 -1.24 13.87 0.47
N LEU A 48 -0.80 14.31 1.65
CA LEU A 48 -1.66 15.08 2.56
C LEU A 48 -1.98 16.48 2.02
N ALA A 49 -1.02 17.12 1.35
CA ALA A 49 -1.22 18.45 0.76
C ALA A 49 -2.27 18.39 -0.36
N GLU A 50 -2.19 17.36 -1.21
CA GLU A 50 -3.16 17.09 -2.25
C GLU A 50 -4.54 16.77 -1.67
N LEU A 51 -4.61 15.89 -0.66
CA LEU A 51 -5.85 15.50 0.01
C LEU A 51 -6.59 16.69 0.62
N LEU A 52 -5.87 17.61 1.27
CA LEU A 52 -6.46 18.78 1.92
C LEU A 52 -6.60 20.00 0.99
N GLY A 53 -6.08 19.93 -0.24
CA GLY A 53 -6.05 21.07 -1.16
C GLY A 53 -5.23 22.26 -0.65
N VAL A 54 -4.16 22.00 0.12
CA VAL A 54 -3.32 23.03 0.74
C VAL A 54 -1.86 22.89 0.31
N SER A 55 -1.07 23.93 0.52
CA SER A 55 0.38 23.85 0.32
C SER A 55 1.08 23.05 1.43
N GLN A 56 2.24 22.46 1.13
CA GLN A 56 3.09 21.84 2.16
C GLN A 56 3.54 22.83 3.25
N ARG A 57 3.62 24.13 2.92
CA ARG A 57 3.90 25.20 3.90
C ARG A 57 2.76 25.35 4.91
N THR A 58 1.52 25.16 4.47
CA THR A 58 0.34 25.14 5.34
C THR A 58 0.41 23.95 6.31
N LEU A 59 0.80 22.76 5.84
CA LEU A 59 1.00 21.58 6.69
C LEU A 59 2.10 21.81 7.75
N ALA A 60 3.21 22.47 7.37
CA ALA A 60 4.25 22.84 8.33
C ALA A 60 3.70 23.75 9.44
N ARG A 61 2.86 24.73 9.10
CA ARG A 61 2.17 25.57 10.08
C ARG A 61 1.22 24.78 10.97
N TYR A 62 0.41 23.88 10.40
CA TYR A 62 -0.49 23.03 11.20
C TYR A 62 0.24 22.15 12.20
N ARG A 63 1.43 21.63 11.85
CA ARG A 63 2.30 20.90 12.81
C ARG A 63 2.78 21.80 13.94
N GLN A 64 3.25 23.00 13.62
CA GLN A 64 3.71 23.97 14.64
C GLN A 64 2.58 24.41 15.59
N GLU A 65 1.36 24.55 15.05
CA GLU A 65 0.16 24.91 15.82
C GLU A 65 -0.47 23.70 16.55
N GLY A 66 0.05 22.48 16.37
CA GLY A 66 -0.49 21.26 16.98
C GLY A 66 -1.85 20.82 16.43
N LYS A 67 -2.26 21.30 15.25
CA LYS A 67 -3.56 21.02 14.63
C LYS A 67 -3.65 19.65 13.94
N ILE A 68 -2.51 19.11 13.52
CA ILE A 68 -2.43 17.78 12.90
C ILE A 68 -1.37 16.94 13.60
N LYS A 69 -1.69 15.67 13.84
CA LYS A 69 -0.70 14.69 14.31
C LYS A 69 0.21 14.29 13.16
N TYR A 70 1.47 14.01 13.48
CA TYR A 70 2.44 13.55 12.49
C TYR A 70 3.45 12.62 13.15
N TYR A 71 4.03 11.75 12.34
CA TYR A 71 5.03 10.76 12.74
C TYR A 71 6.31 11.01 11.95
N SER A 72 7.42 11.21 12.64
CA SER A 72 8.73 11.39 12.00
C SER A 72 9.50 10.08 11.96
N VAL A 73 10.08 9.74 10.80
CA VAL A 73 11.04 8.63 10.71
C VAL A 73 12.42 9.13 11.14
N GLU A 74 12.98 8.50 12.18
CA GLU A 74 14.22 8.90 12.86
C GLU A 74 15.43 9.06 11.90
N LYS A 75 15.47 8.28 10.82
CA LYS A 75 16.63 8.23 9.91
C LYS A 75 16.74 9.40 8.94
N ASN A 76 15.63 10.06 8.61
CA ASN A 76 15.58 11.02 7.50
C ASN A 76 14.67 12.23 7.77
N GLY A 77 14.06 12.32 8.96
CA GLY A 77 13.23 13.45 9.36
C GLY A 77 11.95 13.63 8.53
N LYS A 78 11.63 12.65 7.67
CA LYS A 78 10.40 12.68 6.88
C LYS A 78 9.21 12.54 7.80
N SER A 79 8.21 13.40 7.57
CA SER A 79 6.95 13.37 8.31
C SER A 79 5.90 12.62 7.52
N PHE A 80 5.17 11.78 8.24
CA PHE A 80 4.08 10.98 7.74
C PHE A 80 2.83 11.19 8.58
N TYR A 81 1.69 10.89 7.98
CA TYR A 81 0.38 11.12 8.57
C TYR A 81 -0.47 9.87 8.37
N LEU A 82 -1.28 9.56 9.37
CA LEU A 82 -2.25 8.48 9.29
C LEU A 82 -3.54 9.06 8.70
N ALA A 83 -4.03 8.48 7.60
CA ALA A 83 -5.24 8.96 6.94
C ALA A 83 -6.46 8.96 7.88
N SER A 84 -6.55 8.00 8.81
CA SER A 84 -7.62 7.96 9.82
C SER A 84 -7.60 9.13 10.81
N GLU A 85 -6.44 9.78 11.01
CA GLU A 85 -6.27 10.90 11.94
C GLU A 85 -6.47 12.27 11.28
N ILE A 86 -6.66 12.30 9.96
CA ILE A 86 -6.94 13.51 9.21
C ILE A 86 -8.47 13.66 9.09
N GLN A 87 -9.01 14.68 9.74
CA GLN A 87 -10.45 15.00 9.79
C GLN A 87 -10.75 16.33 9.10
#